data_AF-A0A838RBR4-F1
#
_entry.id   AF-A0A838RBR4-F1
#
_cell.length_a   1.000
_cell.length_b   1.000
_cell.length_c   1.000
_cell.angle_alpha   90.00
_cell.angle_beta   90.00
_cell.angle_gamma   90.00
#
_symmetry.space_group_name_H-M   'P 1'
#
loop_
_entity.id
_entity.type
_entity.pdbx_description
1 polymer ?
#
loop_
_entity_poly.entity_id
_entity_poly.type
_entity_poly.pdbx_seq_one_letter_code
_entity_poly.pdbx_strand_id
1 'polypeptide(L)'
;MNSYSSLWDVVAPTAIFALLGLGVTALCFSSLLVVLIEAAVLWKMGWGTFRRSFLDSLGMNVLSVLLGAVILIPLAPLFLLIIAFALSVLIEGGVLTMLKRHPVRETWTGALAANAASYAAWLLLFLLLLSPQGLLTPP
;
A
#
# COMPACT_ATOMS: atom_id res chain seq x y z
N MET A 1 39.54 23.62 -16.47
CA MET A 1 39.02 22.49 -15.69
C MET A 1 37.60 22.85 -15.28
N ASN A 2 36.60 22.11 -15.77
CA ASN A 2 35.19 22.44 -15.57
C ASN A 2 34.74 21.95 -14.20
N SER A 3 34.78 22.82 -13.20
CA SER A 3 34.33 22.54 -11.82
C SER A 3 32.88 22.07 -11.70
N TYR A 4 32.10 22.19 -12.78
CA TYR A 4 30.71 21.73 -12.85
C TYR A 4 30.59 20.21 -13.03
N SER A 5 31.51 19.51 -13.71
CA SER A 5 31.37 18.06 -13.92
C SER A 5 31.54 17.28 -12.63
N SER A 6 32.51 17.65 -11.79
CA SER A 6 32.77 17.00 -10.50
C SER A 6 31.65 17.17 -9.48
N LEU A 7 30.89 18.27 -9.54
CA LEU A 7 29.72 18.47 -8.66
C LEU A 7 28.58 17.53 -9.03
N TRP A 8 28.30 17.35 -10.33
CA TRP A 8 27.27 16.42 -10.79
C TRP A 8 27.63 14.95 -10.53
N ASP A 9 28.91 14.59 -10.59
CA ASP A 9 29.40 13.25 -10.28
C ASP A 9 29.18 12.86 -8.80
N VAL A 10 29.12 13.84 -7.88
CA VAL A 10 28.86 13.61 -6.45
C VAL A 10 27.37 13.76 -6.12
N VAL A 11 26.70 14.77 -6.69
CA VAL A 11 25.30 15.11 -6.39
C VAL A 11 24.33 14.12 -7.02
N ALA A 12 24.60 13.62 -8.23
CA ALA A 12 23.67 12.70 -8.89
C ALA A 12 23.49 11.37 -8.12
N PRO A 13 24.56 10.69 -7.66
CA PRO A 13 24.40 9.48 -6.85
C PRO A 13 23.72 9.74 -5.50
N THR A 14 24.11 10.82 -4.79
CA THR A 14 23.49 11.14 -3.49
C THR A 14 22.01 11.47 -3.62
N ALA A 15 21.61 12.21 -4.65
CA ALA A 15 20.20 12.49 -4.91
C ALA A 15 19.40 11.23 -5.21
N ILE A 16 19.97 10.27 -5.97
CA ILE A 16 19.32 8.97 -6.24
C ILE A 16 19.15 8.18 -4.93
N PHE A 17 20.19 8.08 -4.10
CA PHE A 17 20.08 7.37 -2.82
C PHE A 17 19.10 8.03 -1.86
N ALA A 18 19.05 9.37 -1.82
CA ALA A 18 18.09 10.11 -1.01
C ALA A 18 16.64 9.87 -1.49
N LEU A 19 16.42 9.90 -2.82
CA LEU A 19 15.10 9.65 -3.41
C LEU A 19 14.64 8.21 -3.14
N LEU A 20 15.53 7.23 -3.33
CA LEU A 20 15.25 5.82 -3.02
C LEU A 20 14.97 5.62 -1.54
N GLY A 21 15.77 6.23 -0.65
CA GLY A 21 15.56 6.17 0.79
C GLY A 21 14.21 6.75 1.22
N LEU A 22 13.83 7.90 0.67
CA LEU A 22 12.51 8.51 0.90
C LEU A 22 11.38 7.62 0.35
N GLY A 23 11.55 7.07 -0.85
CA GLY A 23 10.58 6.17 -1.47
C GLY A 23 10.35 4.91 -0.63
N VAL A 24 11.42 4.23 -0.20
CA VAL A 24 11.33 3.05 0.67
C VAL A 24 10.68 3.40 2.00
N THR A 25 11.05 4.52 2.61
CA THR A 25 10.47 4.95 3.89
C THR A 25 8.96 5.21 3.76
N ALA A 26 8.54 5.90 2.70
CA ALA A 26 7.13 6.16 2.41
C ALA A 26 6.36 4.86 2.15
N LEU A 27 6.94 3.91 1.41
CA LEU A 27 6.35 2.59 1.20
C LEU A 27 6.20 1.82 2.51
N CYS A 28 7.23 1.75 3.36
CA CYS A 28 7.14 1.06 4.64
C CYS A 28 6.05 1.65 5.55
N PHE A 29 6.01 2.98 5.65
CA PHE A 29 5.03 3.68 6.49
C PHE A 29 3.60 3.45 5.99
N SER A 30 3.38 3.57 4.68
CA SER A 30 2.07 3.37 4.07
C SER A 30 1.61 1.90 4.14
N SER A 31 2.50 0.92 3.95
CA SER A 31 2.19 -0.50 4.15
C SER A 31 1.77 -0.79 5.59
N LEU A 32 2.41 -0.17 6.58
CA LEU A 32 2.02 -0.34 7.98
C LEU A 32 0.62 0.24 8.27
N LEU A 33 0.29 1.39 7.68
CA LEU A 33 -1.06 1.97 7.76
C LEU A 33 -2.12 1.05 7.14
N VAL A 34 -1.83 0.50 5.95
CA VAL A 34 -2.71 -0.45 5.26
C VAL A 34 -2.98 -1.66 6.14
N VAL A 35 -1.93 -2.29 6.69
CA VAL A 35 -2.05 -3.44 7.59
C VAL A 35 -2.93 -3.12 8.80
N LEU A 36 -2.76 -1.95 9.40
CA LEU A 36 -3.57 -1.54 10.55
C LEU A 36 -5.06 -1.36 10.19
N ILE A 37 -5.34 -0.76 9.03
CA ILE A 37 -6.72 -0.54 8.54
C ILE A 37 -7.40 -1.87 8.28
N GLU A 38 -6.75 -2.77 7.54
CA GLU A 38 -7.30 -4.10 7.24
C GLU A 38 -7.49 -4.95 8.49
N ALA A 39 -6.52 -4.94 9.40
CA ALA A 39 -6.64 -5.61 10.69
C ALA A 39 -7.85 -5.12 11.47
N ALA A 40 -8.10 -3.80 11.47
CA ALA A 40 -9.27 -3.20 12.11
C ALA A 40 -10.58 -3.59 11.41
N VAL A 41 -10.62 -3.63 10.08
CA VAL A 41 -11.78 -4.08 9.29
C VAL A 41 -12.10 -5.54 9.59
N LEU A 42 -11.12 -6.43 9.50
CA LEU A 42 -11.28 -7.86 9.78
C LEU A 42 -11.71 -8.09 11.23
N TRP A 43 -11.09 -7.38 12.18
CA TRP A 43 -11.49 -7.44 13.59
C TRP A 43 -12.96 -7.03 13.78
N LYS A 44 -13.38 -5.92 13.16
CA LYS A 44 -14.78 -5.44 13.23
C LYS A 44 -15.77 -6.41 12.58
N MET A 45 -15.34 -7.16 11.57
CA MET A 45 -16.16 -8.20 10.92
C MET A 45 -16.22 -9.52 11.72
N GLY A 46 -15.58 -9.60 12.89
CA GLY A 46 -15.62 -10.80 13.73
C GLY A 46 -14.63 -11.89 13.33
N TRP A 47 -13.56 -11.54 12.60
CA TRP A 47 -12.53 -12.49 12.12
C TRP A 47 -11.69 -13.14 13.25
N GLY A 48 -11.83 -12.65 14.48
CA GLY A 48 -11.15 -13.17 15.66
C GLY A 48 -10.67 -12.06 16.59
N THR A 49 -9.61 -12.33 17.34
CA THR A 49 -8.96 -11.31 18.17
C THR A 49 -8.17 -10.33 17.29
N PHE A 50 -8.04 -9.07 17.74
CA PHE A 50 -7.30 -8.05 16.99
C PHE A 50 -5.89 -8.49 16.60
N ARG A 51 -5.15 -9.15 17.51
CA ARG A 51 -3.80 -9.68 17.22
C ARG A 51 -3.81 -10.70 16.07
N ARG A 52 -4.85 -11.53 15.97
CA ARG A 52 -4.97 -12.53 14.90
C ARG A 52 -5.29 -11.85 13.57
N SER A 53 -6.21 -10.89 13.55
CA SER A 53 -6.52 -10.07 12.37
C SER A 53 -5.30 -9.28 11.89
N PHE A 54 -4.50 -8.76 12.82
CA PHE A 54 -3.25 -8.06 12.51
C PHE A 54 -2.21 -8.97 11.86
N LEU A 55 -1.99 -10.18 12.40
CA LEU A 55 -1.05 -11.13 11.80
C LEU A 55 -1.53 -11.64 10.43
N ASP A 56 -2.84 -11.86 10.28
CA ASP A 56 -3.42 -12.28 9.00
C ASP A 56 -3.25 -11.17 7.94
N SER A 57 -3.56 -9.91 8.27
CA SER A 57 -3.35 -8.78 7.37
C SER A 57 -1.87 -8.51 7.08
N LEU A 58 -0.99 -8.58 8.08
CA LEU A 58 0.45 -8.43 7.88
C LEU A 58 0.99 -9.49 6.91
N GLY A 59 0.59 -10.75 7.08
CA GLY A 59 1.00 -11.84 6.19
C GLY A 59 0.50 -11.65 4.76
N MET A 60 -0.76 -11.22 4.60
CA MET A 60 -1.36 -10.93 3.30
C MET A 60 -0.65 -9.78 2.59
N ASN A 61 -0.42 -8.65 3.27
CA ASN A 61 0.25 -7.50 2.69
C ASN A 61 1.69 -7.80 2.28
N VAL A 62 2.45 -8.52 3.11
CA VAL A 62 3.81 -8.96 2.75
C VAL A 62 3.79 -9.82 1.50
N LEU A 63 2.85 -10.76 1.40
CA LEU A 63 2.72 -11.61 0.22
C LEU A 63 2.31 -10.81 -1.03
N SER A 64 1.37 -9.87 -0.90
CA SER A 64 0.93 -8.99 -1.98
C SER A 64 2.07 -8.11 -2.50
N VAL A 65 2.93 -7.58 -1.62
CA VAL A 65 4.12 -6.82 -2.02
C VAL A 65 5.11 -7.69 -2.78
N LEU A 66 5.38 -8.92 -2.31
CA LEU A 66 6.28 -9.85 -3.00
C LEU A 66 5.76 -10.23 -4.38
N LEU A 67 4.47 -10.55 -4.50
CA LEU A 67 3.85 -10.88 -5.79
C LEU A 67 3.76 -9.66 -6.71
N GLY A 68 3.40 -8.49 -6.17
CA GLY A 68 3.33 -7.24 -6.91
C GLY A 68 4.69 -6.81 -7.48
N ALA A 69 5.77 -6.97 -6.71
CA ALA A 69 7.13 -6.67 -7.15
C ALA A 69 7.56 -7.53 -8.35
N VAL A 70 7.07 -8.77 -8.46
CA VAL A 70 7.36 -9.65 -9.60
C VAL A 70 6.53 -9.29 -10.84
N ILE A 71 5.30 -8.81 -10.65
CA ILE A 71 4.31 -8.66 -11.73
C ILE A 71 4.30 -7.25 -12.36
N LEU A 72 4.57 -6.20 -11.58
CA LEU A 72 4.23 -4.81 -11.96
C LEU A 72 5.35 -3.97 -12.58
N ILE A 73 6.53 -4.54 -12.84
CA ILE A 73 7.70 -3.77 -13.31
C ILE A 73 7.54 -3.10 -14.71
N PRO A 74 6.71 -3.56 -15.67
CA PRO A 74 6.71 -2.96 -17.02
C PRO A 74 5.45 -2.18 -17.52
N LEU A 75 4.46 -1.76 -16.72
CA LEU A 75 3.19 -1.18 -17.27
C LEU A 75 2.83 0.26 -16.84
N ALA A 76 2.01 0.92 -17.68
CA ALA A 76 1.56 2.32 -17.58
C ALA A 76 0.54 2.59 -16.43
N PRO A 77 0.47 3.82 -15.87
CA PRO A 77 0.11 4.03 -14.46
C PRO A 77 -1.37 3.86 -14.09
N LEU A 78 -2.33 4.17 -14.98
CA LEU A 78 -3.75 4.21 -14.57
C LEU A 78 -4.46 2.85 -14.65
N PHE A 79 -4.21 2.08 -15.72
CA PHE A 79 -4.76 0.73 -15.87
C PHE A 79 -4.22 -0.23 -14.80
N LEU A 80 -2.99 0.01 -14.34
CA LEU A 80 -2.40 -0.75 -13.23
C LEU A 80 -3.15 -0.57 -11.93
N LEU A 81 -3.83 0.55 -11.67
CA LEU A 81 -4.50 0.74 -10.39
C LEU A 81 -5.70 -0.21 -10.22
N ILE A 82 -6.49 -0.37 -11.28
CA ILE A 82 -7.65 -1.28 -11.31
C ILE A 82 -7.16 -2.73 -11.27
N ILE A 83 -6.14 -3.05 -12.08
CA ILE A 83 -5.56 -4.40 -12.11
C ILE A 83 -4.93 -4.73 -10.76
N ALA A 84 -4.16 -3.83 -10.16
CA ALA A 84 -3.53 -4.02 -8.85
C ALA A 84 -4.58 -4.17 -7.75
N PHE A 85 -5.67 -3.39 -7.77
CA PHE A 85 -6.78 -3.55 -6.83
C PHE A 85 -7.41 -4.95 -6.95
N ALA A 86 -7.75 -5.36 -8.18
CA ALA A 86 -8.32 -6.68 -8.43
C ALA A 86 -7.36 -7.80 -8.03
N LEU A 87 -6.07 -7.66 -8.36
CA LEU A 87 -5.03 -8.62 -7.99
C LEU A 87 -4.89 -8.71 -6.47
N SER A 88 -4.92 -7.58 -5.77
CA SER A 88 -4.83 -7.52 -4.31
C SER A 88 -6.00 -8.25 -3.66
N VAL A 89 -7.24 -7.99 -4.12
CA VAL A 89 -8.44 -8.70 -3.64
C VAL A 89 -8.35 -10.20 -3.91
N LEU A 90 -7.84 -10.61 -5.08
CA LEU A 90 -7.67 -12.02 -5.44
C LEU A 90 -6.60 -12.71 -4.57
N ILE A 91 -5.47 -12.05 -4.33
CA ILE A 91 -4.39 -12.58 -3.50
C ILE A 91 -4.89 -12.72 -2.05
N GLU A 92 -5.45 -11.66 -1.47
CA GLU A 92 -5.94 -11.69 -0.09
C GLU A 92 -7.11 -12.66 0.09
N GLY A 93 -8.11 -12.60 -0.80
CA GLY A 93 -9.24 -13.53 -0.79
C GLY A 93 -8.80 -14.98 -0.95
N GLY A 94 -7.82 -15.23 -1.84
CA GLY A 94 -7.21 -16.55 -2.02
C GLY A 94 -6.50 -17.03 -0.75
N VAL A 95 -5.62 -16.22 -0.17
CA VAL A 95 -4.85 -16.56 1.05
C VAL A 95 -5.78 -16.85 2.22
N LEU A 96 -6.76 -15.99 2.48
CA LEU A 96 -7.72 -16.21 3.56
C LEU A 96 -8.56 -17.47 3.33
N THR A 97 -8.89 -17.79 2.08
CA THR A 97 -9.62 -19.02 1.74
C THR A 97 -8.77 -20.25 2.03
N MET A 98 -7.46 -20.19 1.75
CA MET A 98 -6.52 -21.27 2.08
C MET A 98 -6.37 -21.48 3.59
N LEU A 99 -6.57 -20.43 4.40
CA LEU A 99 -6.56 -20.54 5.87
C LEU A 99 -7.79 -21.29 6.42
N LYS A 100 -8.85 -21.50 5.62
CA LYS A 100 -10.08 -22.25 5.96
C LYS A 100 -10.73 -21.86 7.30
N ARG A 101 -10.59 -20.60 7.72
CA ARG A 101 -11.09 -20.11 9.02
C ARG A 101 -12.57 -19.70 8.98
N HIS A 102 -13.03 -19.21 7.84
CA HIS A 102 -14.38 -18.71 7.64
C HIS A 102 -14.98 -19.28 6.35
N PRO A 103 -16.33 -19.25 6.19
CA PRO A 103 -16.99 -19.53 4.93
C PRO A 103 -16.38 -18.73 3.77
N VAL A 104 -16.33 -19.35 2.59
CA VAL A 104 -15.73 -18.73 1.40
C VAL A 104 -16.36 -17.36 1.10
N ARG A 105 -17.69 -17.24 1.20
CA ARG A 105 -18.39 -15.96 0.98
C ARG A 105 -17.92 -14.86 1.94
N GLU A 106 -17.85 -15.16 3.24
CA GLU A 106 -17.39 -14.21 4.26
C GLU A 106 -15.94 -13.79 4.01
N THR A 107 -15.12 -14.74 3.58
CA THR A 107 -13.72 -14.53 3.25
C THR A 107 -13.54 -13.54 2.10
N TRP A 108 -14.26 -13.73 1.00
CA TRP A 108 -14.21 -12.82 -0.13
C TRP A 108 -14.78 -11.43 0.20
N THR A 109 -15.84 -11.36 1.00
CA THR A 109 -16.36 -10.07 1.46
C THR A 109 -15.39 -9.34 2.39
N GLY A 110 -14.67 -10.08 3.24
CA GLY A 110 -13.64 -9.54 4.11
C GLY A 110 -12.47 -8.98 3.31
N ALA A 111 -11.94 -9.75 2.36
CA ALA A 111 -10.87 -9.31 1.46
C ALA A 111 -11.29 -8.06 0.65
N LEU A 112 -12.50 -8.05 0.09
CA LEU A 112 -13.00 -6.89 -0.65
C LEU A 112 -13.13 -5.65 0.24
N ALA A 113 -13.69 -5.80 1.44
CA ALA A 113 -13.87 -4.68 2.38
C ALA A 113 -12.53 -4.13 2.89
N ALA A 114 -11.58 -5.02 3.21
CA ALA A 114 -10.23 -4.67 3.65
C ALA A 114 -9.50 -3.87 2.56
N ASN A 115 -9.41 -4.40 1.33
CA ASN A 115 -8.79 -3.71 0.20
C ASN A 115 -9.48 -2.38 -0.13
N ALA A 116 -10.82 -2.34 -0.15
CA ALA A 116 -11.56 -1.11 -0.41
C ALA A 116 -11.25 -0.03 0.63
N ALA A 117 -11.18 -0.38 1.91
CA ALA A 117 -10.81 0.54 2.97
C ALA A 117 -9.37 1.05 2.82
N SER A 118 -8.42 0.16 2.50
CA SER A 118 -7.01 0.50 2.27
C SER A 118 -6.82 1.48 1.11
N TYR A 119 -7.50 1.23 -0.03
CA TYR A 119 -7.44 2.12 -1.18
C TYR A 119 -8.15 3.45 -0.93
N ALA A 120 -9.27 3.46 -0.20
CA ALA A 120 -9.95 4.69 0.20
C ALA A 120 -9.07 5.55 1.12
N ALA A 121 -8.36 4.94 2.06
CA ALA A 121 -7.42 5.64 2.94
C ALA A 121 -6.24 6.25 2.15
N TRP A 122 -5.68 5.50 1.20
CA TRP A 122 -4.66 6.00 0.29
C TRP A 122 -5.14 7.17 -0.56
N LEU A 123 -6.35 7.07 -1.12
CA LEU A 123 -6.95 8.15 -1.89
C LEU A 123 -7.16 9.40 -1.03
N LEU A 124 -7.67 9.24 0.19
CA LEU A 124 -7.84 10.34 1.13
C LEU A 124 -6.50 11.01 1.47
N LEU A 125 -5.48 10.22 1.79
CA LEU A 125 -4.14 10.72 2.06
C LEU A 125 -3.57 11.49 0.87
N PHE A 126 -3.73 10.94 -0.34
CA PHE A 126 -3.30 11.59 -1.58
C PHE A 126 -4.01 12.94 -1.80
N LEU A 127 -5.33 12.99 -1.59
CA LEU A 127 -6.11 14.23 -1.70
C LEU A 127 -5.71 15.27 -0.65
N LEU A 128 -5.43 14.85 0.59
CA LEU A 128 -4.92 15.73 1.64
C LEU A 128 -3.54 16.29 1.29
N LEU A 129 -2.64 15.47 0.72
CA LEU A 129 -1.31 15.89 0.28
C LEU A 129 -1.36 16.82 -0.95
N LEU A 130 -2.30 16.61 -1.88
CA LEU A 130 -2.50 17.50 -3.03
C LEU A 130 -3.29 18.76 -2.71
N SER A 131 -3.90 18.86 -1.53
CA SER A 131 -4.62 20.07 -1.15
C SER A 131 -3.66 21.26 -1.17
N PRO A 132 -3.89 22.28 -2.04
CA PRO A 132 -3.02 23.44 -2.08
C PRO A 132 -3.11 24.12 -0.72
N GLN A 133 -1.98 24.31 -0.02
CA GLN A 133 -1.94 24.99 1.28
C GLN A 133 -2.26 26.51 1.20
N GLY A 134 -2.89 26.97 0.12
CA GLY A 134 -3.08 28.39 -0.21
C GLY A 134 -4.48 28.96 -0.01
N LEU A 135 -5.42 28.25 0.63
CA LEU A 135 -6.82 28.73 0.78
C LEU A 135 -7.26 28.97 2.24
N LEU A 136 -6.32 29.15 3.18
CA LEU A 136 -6.62 29.47 4.59
C LEU A 136 -5.88 30.70 5.12
N THR A 137 -5.40 31.59 4.26
CA THR A 137 -5.07 32.96 4.69
C THR A 137 -6.34 33.80 4.61
N PRO A 138 -6.94 34.24 5.75
CA PRO A 138 -7.98 35.26 5.69
C PRO A 138 -7.39 36.55 5.07
N PRO A 139 -8.22 37.36 4.37
CA PRO A 139 -7.79 38.61 3.75
C PRO A 139 -7.29 39.64 4.76
#